data_AF-A0AA39LHE1-F1
#
_entry.id   AF-A0AA39LHE1-F1
#
_cell.length_a   1.000
_cell.length_b   1.000
_cell.length_c   1.000
_cell.angle_alpha   90.00
_cell.angle_beta   90.00
_cell.angle_gamma   90.00
#
_symmetry.space_group_name_H-M   'P 1'
#
loop_
_entity.id
_entity.type
_entity.pdbx_description
1 polymer ?
#
loop_
_entity_poly.entity_id
_entity_poly.type
_entity_poly.pdbx_seq_one_letter_code
_entity_poly.pdbx_strand_id
1 'polypeptide(L)'
;MNTPKMPLLLLLLRGEESFHRKSLMKIQVLLGMDSELDAVYSKNPSPVSNWEIERLKLRSFVDNTMRCISSVEAIHQLTRNIATLAVSNYVSQLVNSSVEFLDDGVSKMFRDGVISLDSVLKARFLADKFINEPSLLGLLHFSYDMKLAVYLPLAFPILMPVASSILAVVKRLIYDTQKQ
;
A
#
# COMPACT_ATOMS: atom_id res chain seq x y z
N MET A 1 30.71 -13.96 60.76
CA MET A 1 29.36 -14.54 60.51
C MET A 1 28.52 -13.45 59.87
N ASN A 2 28.54 -13.35 58.53
CA ASN A 2 27.90 -12.24 57.80
C ASN A 2 27.17 -12.82 56.59
N THR A 3 25.87 -13.08 56.74
CA THR A 3 25.00 -13.56 55.66
C THR A 3 24.57 -12.35 54.81
N PRO A 4 24.95 -12.25 53.53
CA PRO A 4 24.58 -11.10 52.72
C PRO A 4 23.10 -11.14 52.35
N LYS A 5 22.37 -10.09 52.75
CA LYS A 5 21.26 -9.41 52.06
C LYS A 5 20.59 -10.18 50.90
N MET A 6 19.91 -11.29 51.20
CA MET A 6 19.10 -12.04 50.21
C MET A 6 17.70 -11.45 49.89
N PRO A 7 17.03 -10.60 50.72
CA PRO A 7 15.66 -10.17 50.40
C PRO A 7 15.56 -9.02 49.39
N LEU A 8 16.60 -8.19 49.24
CA LEU A 8 16.59 -7.01 48.36
C LEU A 8 16.78 -7.37 46.88
N LEU A 9 17.63 -8.36 46.57
CA LEU A 9 17.81 -8.84 45.19
C LEU A 9 16.56 -9.55 44.66
N LEU A 10 15.85 -10.29 45.52
CA LEU A 10 14.57 -10.92 45.17
C LEU A 10 13.46 -9.89 44.91
N LEU A 11 13.44 -8.77 45.64
CA LEU A 11 12.52 -7.65 45.39
C LEU A 11 12.83 -6.90 44.09
N LEU A 12 14.10 -6.71 43.77
CA LEU A 12 14.54 -6.07 42.52
C LEU A 12 14.22 -6.94 41.29
N LEU A 13 14.53 -8.24 41.34
CA LEU A 13 14.19 -9.18 40.26
C LEU A 13 12.67 -9.31 40.08
N ARG A 14 11.89 -9.30 41.17
CA ARG A 14 10.41 -9.34 41.09
C ARG A 14 9.81 -8.06 40.48
N GLY A 15 10.45 -6.90 40.67
CA GLY A 15 10.05 -5.64 40.04
C GLY A 15 10.29 -5.62 38.52
N GLU A 16 11.42 -6.17 38.09
CA GLU A 16 11.83 -6.26 36.68
C GLU A 16 10.91 -7.23 35.89
N GLU A 17 10.66 -8.43 36.44
CA GLU A 17 9.71 -9.41 35.89
C GLU A 17 8.27 -8.87 35.78
N SER A 18 7.86 -8.02 36.73
CA SER A 18 6.53 -7.39 36.72
C SER A 18 6.41 -6.33 35.62
N PHE A 19 7.49 -5.60 35.33
CA PHE A 19 7.50 -4.60 34.26
C PHE A 19 7.41 -5.27 32.88
N HIS A 20 8.20 -6.32 32.63
CA HIS A 20 8.15 -7.08 31.38
C HIS A 20 6.80 -7.74 31.14
N ARG A 21 6.17 -8.30 32.18
CA ARG A 21 4.82 -8.87 32.05
C ARG A 21 3.77 -7.81 31.72
N LYS A 22 3.87 -6.61 32.30
CA LYS A 22 2.95 -5.50 32.01
C LYS A 22 3.13 -4.94 30.60
N SER A 23 4.36 -4.85 30.08
CA SER A 23 4.59 -4.39 28.70
C SER A 23 4.08 -5.40 27.68
N LEU A 24 4.31 -6.70 27.92
CA LEU A 24 3.76 -7.78 27.11
C LEU A 24 2.23 -7.75 27.10
N MET A 25 1.57 -7.61 28.26
CA MET A 25 0.10 -7.50 28.31
C MET A 25 -0.42 -6.32 27.48
N LYS A 26 0.25 -5.16 27.53
CA LYS A 26 -0.15 -4.01 26.69
C LYS A 26 -0.02 -4.30 25.19
N ILE A 27 1.04 -4.97 24.77
CA ILE A 27 1.22 -5.37 23.36
C ILE A 27 0.15 -6.39 22.96
N GLN A 28 -0.15 -7.34 23.83
CA GLN A 28 -1.18 -8.37 23.59
C GLN A 28 -2.56 -7.72 23.41
N VAL A 29 -2.90 -6.73 24.23
CA VAL A 29 -4.12 -5.91 24.08
C VAL A 29 -4.13 -5.16 22.76
N LEU A 30 -3.02 -4.48 22.42
CA LEU A 30 -2.92 -3.73 21.17
C LEU A 30 -3.04 -4.61 19.93
N LEU A 31 -2.62 -5.87 20.03
CA LEU A 31 -2.76 -6.89 18.98
C LEU A 31 -4.15 -7.56 18.97
N GLY A 32 -5.03 -7.23 19.92
CA GLY A 32 -6.36 -7.84 20.09
C GLY A 32 -6.31 -9.31 20.48
N MET A 33 -5.29 -9.70 21.25
CA MET A 33 -5.14 -11.03 21.84
C MET A 33 -5.75 -11.13 23.24
N ASP A 34 -6.63 -10.19 23.60
CA ASP A 34 -7.39 -10.16 24.85
C ASP A 34 -8.29 -11.38 24.94
N SER A 35 -7.69 -12.46 25.38
CA SER A 35 -8.43 -13.58 25.91
C SER A 35 -8.41 -13.33 27.39
N GLU A 36 -9.52 -12.80 27.92
CA GLU A 36 -9.86 -13.08 29.32
C GLU A 36 -9.96 -14.60 29.43
N LEU A 37 -8.80 -15.25 29.59
CA LEU A 37 -8.76 -16.64 30.00
C LEU A 37 -9.33 -16.61 31.41
N ASP A 38 -10.49 -17.26 31.58
CA ASP A 38 -11.00 -17.61 32.90
C ASP A 38 -9.81 -18.11 33.74
N ALA A 39 -9.72 -17.67 35.00
CA ALA A 39 -8.61 -17.95 35.92
C ALA A 39 -8.28 -19.46 36.09
N VAL A 40 -9.09 -20.34 35.50
CA VAL A 40 -8.95 -21.79 35.40
C VAL A 40 -7.90 -22.21 34.35
N TYR A 41 -7.66 -21.42 33.29
CA TYR A 41 -6.59 -21.69 32.32
C TYR A 41 -5.30 -21.01 32.77
N SER A 42 -4.42 -21.77 33.46
CA SER A 42 -3.09 -21.27 33.76
C SER A 42 -2.32 -21.06 32.45
N LYS A 43 -1.93 -19.82 32.18
CA LYS A 43 -1.01 -19.51 31.08
C LYS A 43 0.29 -20.25 31.38
N ASN A 44 0.69 -21.17 30.51
CA ASN A 44 2.02 -21.79 30.58
C ASN A 44 3.07 -20.67 30.72
N PRO A 45 4.18 -20.89 31.45
CA PRO A 45 5.21 -19.87 31.67
C PRO A 45 6.04 -19.55 30.40
N SER A 46 5.45 -19.69 29.21
CA SER A 46 5.99 -19.21 27.96
C SER A 46 5.62 -17.73 27.76
N PRO A 47 6.54 -16.87 27.31
CA PRO A 47 6.25 -15.47 27.00
C PRO A 47 5.17 -15.30 25.91
N VAL A 48 5.01 -16.30 25.01
CA VAL A 48 3.95 -16.37 23.99
C VAL A 48 3.43 -17.81 23.91
N SER A 49 2.11 -17.98 23.88
CA SER A 49 1.45 -19.28 23.75
C SER A 49 1.22 -19.66 22.28
N ASN A 50 1.20 -20.95 21.94
CA ASN A 50 0.98 -21.39 20.55
C ASN A 50 -0.37 -20.90 19.97
N TRP A 51 -1.43 -20.88 20.78
CA TRP A 51 -2.73 -20.36 20.37
C TRP A 51 -2.71 -18.85 20.09
N GLU A 52 -1.86 -18.08 20.80
CA GLU A 52 -1.67 -16.63 20.55
C GLU A 52 -1.06 -16.45 19.15
N ILE A 53 -0.06 -17.27 18.81
CA ILE A 53 0.60 -17.25 17.49
C ILE A 53 -0.40 -17.65 16.39
N GLU A 54 -1.21 -18.68 16.60
CA GLU A 54 -2.22 -19.11 15.62
C GLU A 54 -3.28 -18.02 15.37
N ARG A 55 -3.77 -17.38 16.43
CA ARG A 55 -4.71 -16.25 16.30
C ARG A 55 -4.08 -15.07 15.56
N LEU A 56 -2.82 -14.73 15.86
CA LEU A 56 -2.09 -13.68 15.14
C LEU A 56 -1.89 -14.02 13.67
N LYS A 57 -1.57 -15.27 13.35
CA LYS A 57 -1.44 -15.73 11.96
C LYS A 57 -2.75 -15.57 11.20
N LEU A 58 -3.87 -16.00 11.79
CA LEU A 58 -5.19 -15.85 11.19
C LEU A 58 -5.56 -14.37 10.98
N ARG A 59 -5.38 -13.54 12.01
CA ARG A 59 -5.65 -12.10 11.89
C ARG A 59 -4.79 -11.46 10.80
N SER A 60 -3.49 -11.74 10.80
CA SER A 60 -2.56 -11.23 9.80
C SER A 60 -2.96 -11.70 8.40
N PHE A 61 -3.35 -12.96 8.24
CA PHE A 61 -3.82 -13.48 6.95
C PHE A 61 -5.04 -12.70 6.44
N VAL A 62 -6.06 -12.51 7.28
CA VAL A 62 -7.28 -11.77 6.92
C VAL A 62 -6.97 -10.30 6.60
N ASP A 63 -6.20 -9.62 7.46
CA ASP A 63 -5.83 -8.23 7.27
C ASP A 63 -5.03 -8.01 5.99
N ASN A 64 -4.05 -8.88 5.70
CA ASN A 64 -3.25 -8.76 4.48
C ASN A 64 -4.06 -9.09 3.23
N THR A 65 -4.99 -10.06 3.30
CA THR A 65 -5.92 -10.39 2.20
C THR A 65 -6.81 -9.20 1.88
N MET A 66 -7.46 -8.61 2.89
CA MET A 66 -8.34 -7.45 2.72
C MET A 66 -7.59 -6.22 2.20
N ARG A 67 -6.35 -6.00 2.67
CA ARG A 67 -5.47 -4.94 2.15
C ARG A 67 -5.12 -5.18 0.69
N CYS A 68 -4.74 -6.41 0.32
CA CYS A 68 -4.43 -6.75 -1.06
C CYS A 68 -5.62 -6.51 -1.99
N ILE A 69 -6.83 -6.94 -1.61
CA ILE A 69 -8.06 -6.71 -2.36
C ILE A 69 -8.34 -5.21 -2.52
N SER A 70 -8.25 -4.45 -1.43
CA SER A 70 -8.42 -2.99 -1.46
C SER A 70 -7.41 -2.31 -2.38
N SER A 71 -6.14 -2.74 -2.34
CA SER A 71 -5.10 -2.23 -3.24
C SER A 71 -5.43 -2.55 -4.70
N VAL A 72 -5.81 -3.79 -5.04
CA VAL A 72 -6.21 -4.18 -6.40
C VAL A 72 -7.45 -3.42 -6.89
N GLU A 73 -8.43 -3.19 -6.02
CA GLU A 73 -9.61 -2.38 -6.36
C GLU A 73 -9.25 -0.92 -6.65
N ALA A 74 -8.33 -0.32 -5.87
CA ALA A 74 -7.83 1.02 -6.15
C ALA A 74 -7.15 1.09 -7.53
N ILE A 75 -6.41 0.05 -7.91
CA ILE A 75 -5.77 -0.09 -9.23
C ILE A 75 -6.83 -0.12 -10.34
N HIS A 76 -7.87 -0.94 -10.16
CA HIS A 76 -8.96 -1.05 -11.11
C HIS A 76 -9.68 0.30 -11.30
N GLN A 77 -9.95 1.02 -10.22
CA GLN A 77 -10.55 2.37 -10.28
C GLN A 77 -9.65 3.39 -10.98
N LEU A 78 -8.34 3.39 -10.69
CA LEU A 78 -7.37 4.26 -11.36
C LEU A 78 -7.31 4.00 -12.87
N THR A 79 -7.26 2.72 -13.26
CA THR A 79 -7.18 2.31 -14.67
C THR A 79 -8.45 2.70 -15.44
N ARG A 80 -9.63 2.58 -14.81
CA ARG A 80 -10.91 2.93 -15.44
C ARG A 80 -11.05 4.42 -15.71
N ASN A 81 -10.52 5.29 -14.85
CA ASN A 81 -10.65 6.74 -15.00
C ASN A 81 -9.67 7.33 -16.03
N ILE A 82 -8.62 6.59 -16.40
CA ILE A 82 -7.58 7.04 -17.33
C ILE A 82 -7.57 6.09 -18.53
N ALA A 83 -8.59 6.21 -19.39
CA ALA A 83 -8.79 5.35 -20.57
C ALA A 83 -7.65 5.39 -21.61
N THR A 84 -6.61 6.19 -21.38
CA THR A 84 -5.45 6.37 -22.26
C THR A 84 -4.14 5.85 -21.64
N LEU A 85 -4.22 5.03 -20.59
CA LEU A 85 -3.05 4.44 -19.96
C LEU A 85 -2.53 3.29 -20.83
N ALA A 86 -1.39 3.48 -21.50
CA ALA A 86 -0.60 2.37 -21.99
C ALA A 86 0.00 1.66 -20.75
N VAL A 87 -0.78 0.76 -20.13
CA VAL A 87 -0.32 -0.04 -18.99
C VAL A 87 0.88 -0.84 -19.48
N SER A 88 2.07 -0.54 -18.96
CA SER A 88 3.28 -1.30 -19.28
C SER A 88 3.04 -2.78 -18.96
N ASN A 89 3.49 -3.68 -19.83
CA ASN A 89 3.33 -5.14 -19.63
C ASN A 89 3.86 -5.61 -18.27
N TYR A 90 4.91 -4.95 -17.75
CA TYR A 90 5.47 -5.20 -16.42
C TYR A 90 4.45 -4.91 -15.30
N VAL A 91 3.69 -3.84 -15.45
CA VAL A 91 2.70 -3.36 -14.48
C VAL A 91 1.46 -4.28 -14.47
N SER A 92 1.00 -4.74 -15.64
CA SER A 92 -0.05 -5.76 -15.73
C SER A 92 0.37 -7.11 -15.14
N GLN A 93 1.63 -7.51 -15.35
CA GLN A 93 2.16 -8.75 -14.76
C GLN A 93 2.21 -8.70 -13.23
N LEU A 94 2.54 -7.56 -12.63
CA LEU A 94 2.54 -7.38 -11.18
C LEU A 94 1.15 -7.60 -10.56
N VAL A 95 0.11 -7.02 -11.18
CA VAL A 95 -1.28 -7.18 -10.71
C VAL A 95 -1.76 -8.61 -10.89
N ASN A 96 -1.54 -9.21 -12.06
CA ASN A 96 -1.93 -10.59 -12.32
C ASN A 96 -1.24 -11.56 -11.35
N SER A 97 0.06 -11.40 -11.14
CA SER A 97 0.82 -12.23 -10.20
C SER A 97 0.30 -12.03 -8.77
N SER A 98 -0.02 -10.80 -8.38
CA SER A 98 -0.60 -10.52 -7.05
C SER A 98 -1.91 -11.26 -6.83
N VAL A 99 -2.83 -11.21 -7.81
CA VAL A 99 -4.11 -11.91 -7.75
C VAL A 99 -3.92 -13.43 -7.74
N GLU A 100 -2.99 -13.96 -8.54
CA GLU A 100 -2.67 -15.39 -8.56
C GLU A 100 -2.16 -15.90 -7.21
N PHE A 101 -1.21 -15.18 -6.58
CA PHE A 101 -0.72 -15.53 -5.25
C PHE A 101 -1.79 -15.39 -4.16
N LEU A 102 -2.72 -14.44 -4.32
CA LEU A 102 -3.83 -14.28 -3.40
C LEU A 102 -4.82 -15.44 -3.51
N ASP A 103 -5.19 -15.82 -4.73
CA ASP A 103 -6.11 -16.92 -5.01
C ASP A 103 -5.54 -18.27 -4.55
N ASP A 104 -4.24 -18.51 -4.80
CA ASP A 104 -3.53 -19.69 -4.29
C ASP A 104 -3.55 -19.75 -2.75
N GLY A 105 -3.29 -18.61 -2.08
CA GLY A 105 -3.30 -18.54 -0.62
C GLY A 105 -4.69 -18.76 0.00
N VAL A 106 -5.73 -18.17 -0.60
CA VAL A 106 -7.12 -18.35 -0.14
C VAL A 106 -7.62 -19.77 -0.44
N SER A 107 -7.31 -20.30 -1.62
CA SER A 107 -7.68 -21.66 -2.01
C SER A 107 -7.04 -22.73 -1.12
N LYS A 108 -5.77 -22.57 -0.75
CA LYS A 108 -5.07 -23.44 0.21
C LYS A 108 -5.70 -23.39 1.59
N MET A 109 -6.07 -22.20 2.07
CA MET A 109 -6.79 -22.06 3.34
C MET A 109 -8.15 -22.79 3.29
N PHE A 110 -8.89 -22.67 2.18
CA PHE A 110 -10.22 -23.27 2.05
C PHE A 110 -10.17 -24.79 1.91
N ARG A 111 -9.20 -25.33 1.17
CA ARG A 111 -9.07 -26.77 0.89
C ARG A 111 -8.40 -27.54 2.02
N ASP A 112 -7.29 -27.02 2.52
CA ASP A 112 -6.41 -27.75 3.44
C ASP A 112 -6.51 -27.24 4.87
N GLY A 113 -7.21 -26.12 5.11
CA GLY A 113 -7.25 -25.45 6.41
C GLY A 113 -5.90 -24.82 6.81
N VAL A 114 -4.93 -24.77 5.89
CA VAL A 114 -3.57 -24.29 6.16
C VAL A 114 -3.46 -22.81 5.79
N ILE A 115 -3.09 -21.99 6.78
CA ILE A 115 -2.85 -20.56 6.60
C ILE A 115 -1.45 -20.36 5.99
N SER A 116 -1.38 -20.09 4.69
CA SER A 116 -0.13 -19.79 3.97
C SER A 116 0.18 -18.28 3.99
N LEU A 117 0.71 -17.79 5.11
CA LEU A 117 1.00 -16.36 5.28
C LEU A 117 1.93 -15.80 4.18
N ASP A 118 2.92 -16.59 3.74
CA ASP A 118 3.91 -16.17 2.74
C ASP A 118 3.28 -15.83 1.38
N SER A 119 2.26 -16.59 0.96
CA SER A 119 1.55 -16.35 -0.30
C SER A 119 0.81 -15.02 -0.27
N VAL A 120 0.08 -14.75 0.81
CA VAL A 120 -0.69 -13.52 0.99
C VAL A 120 0.21 -12.30 1.19
N LEU A 121 1.34 -12.46 1.89
CA LEU A 121 2.32 -11.39 2.03
C LEU A 121 2.97 -11.03 0.68
N LYS A 122 3.29 -12.03 -0.15
CA LYS A 122 3.78 -11.81 -1.52
C LYS A 122 2.73 -11.11 -2.38
N ALA A 123 1.49 -11.59 -2.34
CA ALA A 123 0.36 -10.98 -3.06
C ALA A 123 0.22 -9.49 -2.69
N ARG A 124 0.17 -9.19 -1.38
CA ARG A 124 0.11 -7.82 -0.88
C ARG A 124 1.32 -6.99 -1.33
N PHE A 125 2.53 -7.52 -1.21
CA PHE A 125 3.73 -6.79 -1.60
C PHE A 125 3.72 -6.40 -3.07
N LEU A 126 3.27 -7.30 -3.95
CA LEU A 126 3.16 -7.02 -5.39
C LEU A 126 2.06 -5.99 -5.68
N ALA A 127 0.93 -6.03 -4.99
CA ALA A 127 -0.14 -5.03 -5.09
C ALA A 127 0.34 -3.65 -4.61
N ASP A 128 1.00 -3.58 -3.46
CA ASP A 128 1.54 -2.33 -2.90
C ASP A 128 2.68 -1.79 -3.79
N LYS A 129 3.47 -2.67 -4.44
CA LYS A 129 4.52 -2.27 -5.38
C LYS A 129 3.94 -1.53 -6.58
N PHE A 130 2.86 -2.03 -7.19
CA PHE A 130 2.18 -1.37 -8.30
C PHE A 130 1.79 0.08 -7.95
N ILE A 131 1.17 0.29 -6.78
CA ILE A 131 0.66 1.61 -6.37
C ILE A 131 1.82 2.62 -6.24
N ASN A 132 2.99 2.13 -5.87
CA ASN A 132 4.21 2.92 -5.69
C ASN A 132 5.12 2.96 -6.93
N GLU A 133 4.75 2.31 -8.05
CA GLU A 133 5.58 2.35 -9.26
C GLU A 133 5.58 3.77 -9.87
N PRO A 134 6.75 4.34 -10.16
CA PRO A 134 6.89 5.70 -10.68
C PRO A 134 6.22 5.91 -12.04
N SER A 135 5.97 4.84 -12.81
CA SER A 135 5.19 4.92 -14.05
C SER A 135 3.72 5.30 -13.81
N LEU A 136 3.16 4.96 -12.64
CA LEU A 136 1.81 5.36 -12.25
C LEU A 136 1.78 6.81 -11.76
N LEU A 137 2.77 7.19 -10.95
CA LEU A 137 2.95 8.56 -10.44
C LEU A 137 3.29 9.56 -11.57
N GLY A 138 4.08 9.14 -12.55
CA GLY A 138 4.47 9.96 -13.70
C GLY A 138 3.31 10.26 -14.65
N LEU A 139 2.30 9.38 -14.71
CA LEU A 139 1.08 9.65 -15.47
C LEU A 139 0.09 10.55 -14.70
N LEU A 140 0.07 10.44 -13.37
CA LEU A 140 -0.64 11.39 -12.51
C LEU A 140 0.00 12.80 -12.59
N HIS A 141 1.33 12.87 -12.72
CA HIS A 141 2.05 14.13 -12.63
C HIS A 141 1.86 15.04 -13.85
N PHE A 142 1.33 14.59 -14.98
CA PHE A 142 0.82 15.54 -15.99
C PHE A 142 -0.15 14.87 -16.94
N SER A 143 -1.46 14.98 -16.64
CA SER A 143 -2.45 14.93 -17.72
C SER A 143 -2.04 15.95 -18.79
N TYR A 144 -2.21 15.59 -20.07
CA TYR A 144 -1.93 16.47 -21.20
C TYR A 144 -2.58 17.86 -21.00
N ASP A 145 -3.75 17.88 -20.36
CA ASP A 145 -4.52 19.08 -20.04
C ASP A 145 -3.82 19.99 -19.02
N MET A 146 -3.02 19.45 -18.09
CA MET A 146 -2.26 20.25 -17.12
C MET A 146 -1.00 20.85 -17.74
N LYS A 147 -0.34 20.14 -18.67
CA LYS A 147 0.72 20.74 -19.49
C LYS A 147 0.13 21.84 -20.36
N LEU A 148 -1.00 21.60 -21.01
CA LEU A 148 -1.70 22.63 -21.78
C LEU A 148 -2.08 23.83 -20.91
N ALA A 149 -2.60 23.65 -19.69
CA ALA A 149 -2.95 24.79 -18.81
C ALA A 149 -1.76 25.67 -18.42
N VAL A 150 -0.54 25.13 -18.36
CA VAL A 150 0.68 25.90 -18.09
C VAL A 150 1.27 26.51 -19.36
N TYR A 151 1.28 25.77 -20.47
CA TYR A 151 1.87 26.25 -21.74
C TYR A 151 0.95 27.17 -22.54
N LEU A 152 -0.38 27.02 -22.43
CA LEU A 152 -1.35 27.80 -23.20
C LEU A 152 -1.25 29.30 -22.85
N PRO A 153 -1.23 29.74 -21.57
CA PRO A 153 -1.05 31.15 -21.23
C PRO A 153 0.32 31.72 -21.63
N LEU A 154 1.35 30.88 -21.74
CA LEU A 154 2.71 31.28 -22.11
C LEU A 154 2.88 31.41 -23.63
N ALA A 155 2.25 30.51 -24.39
CA ALA A 155 2.30 30.47 -25.85
C ALA A 155 1.29 31.42 -26.50
N PHE A 156 0.14 31.64 -25.87
CA PHE A 156 -0.94 32.49 -26.40
C PHE A 156 -0.51 33.94 -26.74
N PRO A 157 0.28 34.64 -25.89
CA PRO A 157 0.79 35.97 -26.18
C PRO A 157 1.75 36.02 -27.37
N ILE A 158 2.46 34.92 -27.62
CA ILE A 158 3.43 34.79 -28.73
C ILE A 158 2.69 34.40 -30.02
N LEU A 159 1.66 33.58 -29.92
CA LEU A 159 0.84 33.13 -31.06
C LEU A 159 0.00 34.26 -31.67
N MET A 160 -0.54 35.17 -30.85
CA MET A 160 -1.35 36.32 -31.30
C MET A 160 -0.66 37.19 -32.38
N PRO A 161 0.54 37.74 -32.14
CA PRO A 161 1.23 38.58 -33.13
C PRO A 161 1.68 37.80 -34.36
N VAL A 162 2.10 36.53 -34.20
CA VAL A 162 2.50 35.68 -35.33
C VAL A 162 1.31 35.38 -36.24
N ALA A 163 0.15 35.04 -35.67
CA ALA A 163 -1.07 34.80 -36.44
C ALA A 163 -1.54 36.06 -37.18
N SER A 164 -1.48 37.23 -36.53
CA SER A 164 -1.80 38.52 -37.15
C SER A 164 -0.87 38.85 -38.33
N SER A 165 0.43 38.60 -38.17
CA SER A 165 1.43 38.78 -39.23
C SER A 165 1.14 37.89 -40.45
N ILE A 166 0.84 36.61 -40.21
CA ILE A 166 0.49 35.66 -41.27
C ILE A 166 -0.78 36.08 -42.01
N LEU A 167 -1.84 36.47 -41.27
CA LEU A 167 -3.09 36.95 -41.87
C LEU A 167 -2.88 38.20 -42.74
N ALA A 168 -2.02 39.12 -42.31
CA ALA A 168 -1.69 40.32 -43.08
C ALA A 168 -1.00 39.97 -44.41
N VAL A 169 -0.04 39.04 -44.39
CA VAL A 169 0.68 38.57 -45.59
C VAL A 169 -0.26 37.85 -46.55
N VAL A 170 -1.11 36.93 -46.04
CA VAL A 170 -2.08 36.20 -46.86
C VAL A 170 -3.08 37.15 -47.51
N LYS A 171 -3.60 38.13 -46.77
CA LYS A 171 -4.51 39.15 -47.31
C LYS A 171 -3.84 39.98 -48.40
N ARG A 172 -2.54 40.29 -48.25
CA ARG A 172 -1.75 41.01 -49.26
C ARG A 172 -1.54 40.19 -50.53
N LEU A 173 -1.21 38.90 -50.40
CA LEU A 173 -1.05 37.99 -51.53
C LEU A 173 -2.36 37.82 -52.33
N ILE A 174 -3.49 37.64 -51.64
CA ILE A 174 -4.80 37.54 -52.29
C ILE A 174 -5.15 38.86 -53.01
N TYR A 175 -4.85 40.00 -52.39
CA TYR A 175 -5.12 41.31 -53.00
C TYR A 175 -4.24 41.61 -54.22
N ASP A 176 -2.96 41.25 -54.19
CA ASP A 176 -2.06 41.39 -55.35
C ASP A 176 -2.49 40.48 -56.51
N THR A 177 -3.01 39.28 -56.22
CA THR A 177 -3.53 38.36 -57.24
C THR A 177 -4.83 38.85 -57.88
N GLN A 178 -5.57 39.77 -57.24
CA GLN A 178 -6.79 40.39 -57.79
C GLN A 178 -6.53 41.69 -58.56
N LYS A 179 -5.31 42.23 -58.50
CA LYS A 179 -4.92 43.50 -59.12
C LYS A 179 -4.09 43.35 -60.40
N GLN A 180 -3.61 42.14 -60.70
CA GLN A 180 -3.13 41.73 -62.03
C GLN A 180 -4.30 41.23 -62.88
#